data_AF-A0A415E3J7-F1
#
_entry.id   AF-A0A415E3J7-F1
#
_cell.length_a   1.000
_cell.length_b   1.000
_cell.length_c   1.000
_cell.angle_alpha   90.00
_cell.angle_beta   90.00
_cell.angle_gamma   90.00
#
_symmetry.space_group_name_H-M   'P 1'
#
loop_
_entity.id
_entity.type
_entity.pdbx_description
1 polymer ?
#
loop_
_entity_poly.entity_id
_entity_poly.type
_entity_poly.pdbx_seq_one_letter_code
_entity_poly.pdbx_strand_id
1 'polypeptide(L)'
;MGILYEQTDIMGWAIWCAVLFGLMAFNELARSSKWFGLILLLVLPLILTVTVWPTTAAPGNEYGTGNWFNWAKTYSALAGCLGFMAICYIPKLEKSKFAFYFPPLILAFNILEAVFRDFQCFSYGAFDGEYINHLWVMSGPWNIMNGIAGLLNIVTICGWLGIYASKGKRRDMMWPDMIWPWIIAYDLWNFAYTYNCIADHSFYCGLALLLSCTIPAFVIKKGMWLQHRAQTLGFWTMFIMTFPSFADRIAPVATTHNPTMFFIVSFLALAFNLVLAVYQFRKIKKNKLNPLKDELYKDTKAYQSVISEN
;
A
#
# COMPACT_ATOMS: atom_id res chain seq x y z
N MET A 1 -7.92 -6.58 19.93
CA MET A 1 -8.34 -5.46 20.81
C MET A 1 -7.69 -5.62 22.17
N GLY A 2 -7.40 -4.52 22.86
CA GLY A 2 -6.76 -4.48 24.18
C GLY A 2 -5.23 -4.59 24.18
N ILE A 3 -4.61 -4.78 23.01
CA ILE A 3 -3.14 -4.82 22.85
C ILE A 3 -2.71 -3.71 21.89
N LEU A 4 -3.14 -3.77 20.62
CA LEU A 4 -2.79 -2.77 19.60
C LEU A 4 -3.81 -1.62 19.50
N TYR A 5 -5.09 -1.96 19.68
CA TYR A 5 -6.23 -1.06 19.54
C TYR A 5 -7.08 -1.11 20.80
N GLU A 6 -7.73 -0.01 21.11
CA GLU A 6 -8.78 0.04 22.12
C GLU A 6 -9.92 -0.92 21.78
N GLN A 7 -10.78 -1.23 22.75
CA GLN A 7 -11.93 -2.08 22.48
C GLN A 7 -12.91 -1.35 21.57
N THR A 8 -13.30 -2.01 20.48
CA THR A 8 -14.37 -1.55 19.59
C THR A 8 -15.59 -2.42 19.78
N ASP A 9 -16.76 -1.85 19.52
CA ASP A 9 -18.04 -2.54 19.59
C ASP A 9 -18.36 -3.29 18.29
N ILE A 10 -19.55 -3.92 18.24
CA ILE A 10 -20.01 -4.65 17.06
C ILE A 10 -20.14 -3.70 15.86
N MET A 11 -20.52 -2.44 16.10
CA MET A 11 -20.65 -1.44 15.04
C MET A 11 -19.31 -1.10 14.41
N GLY A 12 -18.26 -0.90 15.20
CA GLY A 12 -16.91 -0.65 14.69
C GLY A 12 -16.37 -1.77 13.81
N TRP A 13 -16.62 -3.04 14.19
CA TRP A 13 -16.31 -4.19 13.34
C TRP A 13 -17.16 -4.25 12.07
N ALA A 14 -18.45 -3.90 12.15
CA ALA A 14 -19.32 -3.84 10.97
C ALA A 14 -18.84 -2.77 9.97
N ILE A 15 -18.46 -1.58 10.46
CA ILE A 15 -17.88 -0.51 9.64
C ILE A 15 -16.56 -0.96 9.03
N TRP A 16 -15.70 -1.63 9.80
CA TRP A 16 -14.44 -2.18 9.31
C TRP A 16 -14.65 -3.17 8.17
N CYS A 17 -15.60 -4.09 8.32
CA CYS A 17 -15.99 -5.02 7.25
C CYS A 17 -16.54 -4.28 6.03
N ALA A 18 -17.36 -3.25 6.23
CA ALA A 18 -17.89 -2.44 5.13
C ALA A 18 -16.77 -1.73 4.35
N VAL A 19 -15.76 -1.18 5.04
CA VAL A 19 -14.57 -0.60 4.41
C VAL A 19 -13.79 -1.67 3.64
N LEU A 20 -13.51 -2.83 4.24
CA LEU A 20 -12.80 -3.93 3.60
C LEU A 20 -13.48 -4.38 2.30
N PHE A 21 -14.76 -4.75 2.40
CA PHE A 21 -15.51 -5.25 1.24
C PHE A 21 -15.82 -4.15 0.24
N GLY A 22 -16.02 -2.92 0.69
CA GLY A 22 -16.18 -1.75 -0.19
C GLY A 22 -14.95 -1.54 -1.06
N LEU A 23 -13.75 -1.50 -0.45
CA LEU A 23 -12.49 -1.36 -1.19
C LEU A 23 -12.28 -2.51 -2.18
N MET A 24 -12.54 -3.76 -1.77
CA MET A 24 -12.46 -4.92 -2.65
C MET A 24 -13.45 -4.80 -3.82
N ALA A 25 -14.69 -4.38 -3.57
CA ALA A 25 -15.72 -4.22 -4.59
C ALA A 25 -15.38 -3.10 -5.59
N PHE A 26 -14.91 -1.94 -5.12
CA PHE A 26 -14.47 -0.85 -5.99
C PHE A 26 -13.26 -1.26 -6.84
N ASN A 27 -12.31 -2.00 -6.27
CA ASN A 27 -11.21 -2.59 -7.02
C ASN A 27 -11.72 -3.54 -8.11
N GLU A 28 -12.63 -4.48 -7.81
CA GLU A 28 -13.19 -5.38 -8.84
C GLU A 28 -14.01 -4.63 -9.90
N LEU A 29 -14.74 -3.58 -9.50
CA LEU A 29 -15.49 -2.73 -10.42
C LEU A 29 -14.57 -1.97 -11.36
N ALA A 30 -13.50 -1.36 -10.85
CA ALA A 30 -12.51 -0.65 -11.65
C ALA A 30 -11.81 -1.57 -12.66
N ARG A 31 -11.62 -2.85 -12.30
CA ARG A 31 -11.02 -3.88 -13.16
C ARG A 31 -11.99 -4.48 -14.17
N SER A 32 -13.29 -4.37 -13.93
CA SER A 32 -14.30 -5.00 -14.78
C SER A 32 -14.30 -4.48 -16.21
N SER A 33 -13.94 -3.21 -16.41
CA SER A 33 -13.89 -2.55 -17.72
C SER A 33 -12.91 -1.38 -17.73
N LYS A 34 -12.30 -1.12 -18.89
CA LYS A 34 -11.47 0.06 -19.15
C LYS A 34 -12.20 1.36 -18.78
N TRP A 35 -13.48 1.45 -19.10
CA TRP A 35 -14.28 2.66 -18.87
C TRP A 35 -14.57 2.88 -17.40
N PHE A 36 -14.93 1.82 -16.65
CA PHE A 36 -15.09 1.93 -15.20
C PHE A 36 -13.76 2.32 -14.52
N GLY A 37 -12.64 1.71 -14.93
CA GLY A 37 -11.32 2.12 -14.46
C GLY A 37 -11.01 3.60 -14.72
N LEU A 38 -11.22 4.10 -15.94
CA LEU A 38 -11.02 5.52 -16.27
C LEU A 38 -11.96 6.46 -15.50
N ILE A 39 -13.24 6.11 -15.37
CA ILE A 39 -14.19 6.94 -14.64
C ILE A 39 -13.75 7.04 -13.17
N LEU A 40 -13.44 5.92 -12.54
CA LEU A 40 -13.14 5.86 -11.11
C LEU A 40 -11.74 6.39 -10.75
N LEU A 41 -10.74 6.20 -11.63
CA LEU A 41 -9.32 6.48 -11.32
C LEU A 41 -8.77 7.71 -12.06
N LEU A 42 -9.53 8.31 -12.98
CA LEU A 42 -9.16 9.56 -13.67
C LEU A 42 -10.24 10.63 -13.53
N VAL A 43 -11.47 10.35 -13.99
CA VAL A 43 -12.52 11.37 -14.07
C VAL A 43 -12.99 11.80 -12.68
N LEU A 44 -13.31 10.83 -11.82
CA LEU A 44 -13.75 11.07 -10.45
C LEU A 44 -12.71 11.88 -9.64
N PRO A 45 -11.42 11.48 -9.54
CA PRO A 45 -10.45 12.27 -8.79
C PRO A 45 -10.23 13.67 -9.37
N LEU A 46 -10.33 13.87 -10.70
CA LEU A 46 -10.25 15.20 -11.30
C LEU A 46 -11.42 16.09 -10.85
N ILE A 47 -12.64 15.56 -10.83
CA ILE A 47 -13.81 16.29 -10.32
C ILE A 47 -13.60 16.61 -8.85
N LEU A 48 -13.26 15.62 -8.03
CA LEU A 48 -13.04 15.80 -6.58
C LEU A 48 -11.93 16.82 -6.29
N THR A 49 -10.85 16.82 -7.08
CA THR A 49 -9.73 17.77 -6.96
C THR A 49 -10.20 19.22 -7.13
N VAL A 50 -11.17 19.47 -8.02
CA VAL A 50 -11.64 20.83 -8.33
C VAL A 50 -12.80 21.24 -7.42
N THR A 51 -13.68 20.30 -7.05
CA THR A 51 -14.96 20.66 -6.40
C THR A 51 -15.02 20.33 -4.90
N VAL A 52 -14.34 19.29 -4.43
CA VAL A 52 -14.52 18.78 -3.05
C VAL A 52 -13.26 18.91 -2.20
N TRP A 53 -12.11 18.46 -2.69
CA TRP A 53 -10.86 18.48 -1.93
C TRP A 53 -10.32 19.87 -1.59
N PRO A 54 -10.60 20.95 -2.35
CA PRO A 54 -10.24 22.30 -1.92
C PRO A 54 -10.90 22.74 -0.61
N THR A 55 -12.02 22.13 -0.22
CA THR A 55 -12.71 22.41 1.06
C THR A 55 -12.45 21.32 2.09
N THR A 56 -12.52 20.05 1.69
CA THR A 56 -12.44 18.90 2.60
C THR A 56 -11.03 18.46 2.96
N ALA A 57 -10.05 18.63 2.06
CA ALA A 57 -8.63 18.31 2.27
C ALA A 57 -7.73 19.56 2.14
N ALA A 58 -8.30 20.72 2.45
CA ALA A 58 -7.59 22.00 2.44
C ALA A 58 -6.40 21.98 3.43
N PRO A 59 -5.28 22.66 3.11
CA PRO A 59 -4.14 22.75 4.01
C PRO A 59 -4.53 23.17 5.43
N GLY A 60 -4.15 22.36 6.42
CA GLY A 60 -4.42 22.64 7.84
C GLY A 60 -5.85 22.32 8.30
N ASN A 61 -6.57 21.44 7.60
CA ASN A 61 -7.88 21.02 8.08
C ASN A 61 -7.81 20.32 9.46
N GLU A 62 -8.91 20.42 10.21
CA GLU A 62 -9.02 19.94 11.60
C GLU A 62 -8.95 18.41 11.76
N TYR A 63 -8.99 17.67 10.66
CA TYR A 63 -9.03 16.20 10.61
C TYR A 63 -7.67 15.57 10.24
N GLY A 64 -6.65 16.39 10.04
CA GLY A 64 -5.30 15.93 9.70
C GLY A 64 -5.15 15.32 8.30
N THR A 65 -6.17 15.46 7.44
CA THR A 65 -6.11 14.97 6.07
C THR A 65 -5.54 16.00 5.08
N GLY A 66 -5.59 17.28 5.44
CA GLY A 66 -5.09 18.42 4.68
C GLY A 66 -3.58 18.65 4.82
N ASN A 67 -2.79 17.58 4.75
CA ASN A 67 -1.34 17.65 4.79
C ASN A 67 -0.74 17.27 3.42
N TRP A 68 0.48 17.72 3.14
CA TRP A 68 1.15 17.44 1.86
C TRP A 68 1.24 15.93 1.57
N PHE A 69 1.36 15.12 2.61
CA PHE A 69 1.56 13.68 2.51
C PHE A 69 0.33 12.98 1.93
N ASN A 70 -0.89 13.30 2.37
CA ASN A 70 -2.10 12.72 1.82
C ASN A 70 -2.30 13.08 0.34
N TRP A 71 -2.01 14.32 -0.03
CA TRP A 71 -2.04 14.76 -1.42
C TRP A 71 -1.02 14.00 -2.29
N ALA A 72 0.24 13.91 -1.82
CA ALA A 72 1.28 13.15 -2.49
C ALA A 72 0.90 11.67 -2.63
N LYS A 73 0.40 11.05 -1.56
CA LYS A 73 0.01 9.64 -1.52
C LYS A 73 -1.14 9.32 -2.46
N THR A 74 -2.15 10.18 -2.51
CA THR A 74 -3.30 10.03 -3.42
C THR A 74 -2.85 10.08 -4.87
N TYR A 75 -2.07 11.10 -5.24
CA TYR A 75 -1.64 11.22 -6.64
C TYR A 75 -0.59 10.19 -7.05
N SER A 76 0.29 9.75 -6.14
CA SER A 76 1.23 8.66 -6.44
C SER A 76 0.50 7.33 -6.65
N ALA A 77 -0.52 7.04 -5.83
CA ALA A 77 -1.39 5.87 -6.02
C ALA A 77 -2.20 5.93 -7.32
N LEU A 78 -2.80 7.08 -7.64
CA LEU A 78 -3.54 7.30 -8.89
C LEU A 78 -2.62 7.22 -10.12
N ALA A 79 -1.42 7.79 -10.06
CA ALA A 79 -0.43 7.66 -11.12
C ALA A 79 -0.04 6.20 -11.38
N GLY A 80 0.16 5.42 -10.31
CA GLY A 80 0.35 3.97 -10.39
C GLY A 80 -0.81 3.28 -11.09
N CYS A 81 -2.04 3.54 -10.64
CA CYS A 81 -3.26 2.98 -11.24
C CYS A 81 -3.37 3.27 -12.74
N LEU A 82 -3.21 4.53 -13.14
CA LEU A 82 -3.31 4.96 -14.53
C LEU A 82 -2.18 4.38 -15.38
N GLY A 83 -0.96 4.30 -14.83
CA GLY A 83 0.17 3.66 -15.51
C GLY A 83 -0.03 2.16 -15.71
N PHE A 84 -0.63 1.45 -14.74
CA PHE A 84 -0.99 0.03 -14.90
C PHE A 84 -2.06 -0.15 -15.97
N MET A 85 -3.10 0.69 -15.98
CA MET A 85 -4.08 0.68 -17.07
C MET A 85 -3.44 0.99 -18.43
N ALA A 86 -2.47 1.89 -18.48
CA ALA A 86 -1.75 2.21 -19.70
C ALA A 86 -0.97 0.99 -20.22
N ILE A 87 -0.31 0.23 -19.33
CA ILE A 87 0.34 -1.05 -19.68
C ILE A 87 -0.69 -2.07 -20.20
N CYS A 88 -1.86 -2.17 -19.57
CA CYS A 88 -2.89 -3.15 -19.94
C CYS A 88 -3.62 -2.84 -21.26
N TYR A 89 -3.83 -1.55 -21.59
CA TYR A 89 -4.71 -1.13 -22.70
C TYR A 89 -3.99 -0.42 -23.85
N ILE A 90 -2.70 -0.10 -23.73
CA ILE A 90 -1.89 0.52 -24.79
C ILE A 90 -0.79 -0.47 -25.21
N PRO A 91 -0.98 -1.24 -26.30
CA PRO A 91 -0.03 -2.29 -26.72
C PRO A 91 1.40 -1.80 -26.98
N LYS A 92 1.57 -0.52 -27.34
CA LYS A 92 2.89 0.09 -27.51
C LYS A 92 3.64 0.22 -26.18
N LEU A 93 2.92 0.51 -25.09
CA LEU A 93 3.53 0.65 -23.76
C LEU A 93 3.84 -0.70 -23.14
N GLU A 94 2.95 -1.68 -23.32
CA GLU A 94 3.16 -3.08 -22.90
C GLU A 94 4.49 -3.65 -23.40
N LYS A 95 4.85 -3.38 -24.66
CA LYS A 95 6.09 -3.89 -25.28
C LYS A 95 7.32 -3.00 -25.05
N SER A 96 7.14 -1.86 -24.40
CA SER A 96 8.21 -0.89 -24.21
C SER A 96 8.92 -1.08 -22.87
N LYS A 97 10.08 -0.43 -22.70
CA LYS A 97 10.78 -0.36 -21.42
C LYS A 97 9.89 0.20 -20.29
N PHE A 98 8.86 0.98 -20.62
CA PHE A 98 7.92 1.51 -19.63
C PHE A 98 7.26 0.41 -18.79
N ALA A 99 6.79 -0.68 -19.41
CA ALA A 99 6.10 -1.75 -18.69
C ALA A 99 6.98 -2.45 -17.63
N PHE A 100 8.29 -2.46 -17.85
CA PHE A 100 9.24 -3.12 -16.96
C PHE A 100 9.78 -2.22 -15.85
N TYR A 101 10.00 -0.92 -16.13
CA TYR A 101 10.57 0.00 -15.14
C TYR A 101 9.51 0.76 -14.35
N PHE A 102 8.36 1.08 -14.96
CA PHE A 102 7.35 1.92 -14.30
C PHE A 102 6.78 1.28 -13.04
N PRO A 103 6.30 0.01 -13.04
CA PRO A 103 5.70 -0.56 -11.84
C PRO A 103 6.65 -0.73 -10.65
N PRO A 104 7.91 -1.20 -10.82
CA PRO A 104 8.87 -1.20 -9.73
C PRO A 104 9.20 0.19 -9.20
N LEU A 105 9.36 1.17 -10.09
CA LEU A 105 9.73 2.53 -9.68
C LEU A 105 8.60 3.24 -8.95
N ILE A 106 7.34 3.13 -9.41
CA ILE A 106 6.21 3.75 -8.71
C ILE A 106 5.95 3.09 -7.35
N LEU A 107 6.14 1.77 -7.25
CA LEU A 107 6.08 1.04 -5.98
C LEU A 107 7.20 1.51 -5.04
N ALA A 108 8.45 1.58 -5.51
CA ALA A 108 9.58 2.05 -4.73
C ALA A 108 9.38 3.50 -4.27
N PHE A 109 8.89 4.37 -5.14
CA PHE A 109 8.56 5.75 -4.79
C PHE A 109 7.48 5.83 -3.71
N ASN A 110 6.41 5.02 -3.83
CA ASN A 110 5.37 4.96 -2.82
C ASN A 110 5.88 4.44 -1.46
N ILE A 111 6.81 3.49 -1.46
CA ILE A 111 7.47 3.04 -0.23
C ILE A 111 8.35 4.16 0.34
N LEU A 112 9.14 4.85 -0.50
CA LEU A 112 9.99 5.96 -0.09
C LEU A 112 9.20 7.09 0.57
N GLU A 113 8.03 7.47 0.04
CA GLU A 113 7.16 8.47 0.67
C GLU A 113 6.89 8.11 2.14
N ALA A 114 6.53 6.84 2.41
CA ALA A 114 6.23 6.38 3.76
C ALA A 114 7.51 6.29 4.63
N VAL A 115 8.65 5.89 4.06
CA VAL A 115 9.95 5.92 4.76
C VAL A 115 10.32 7.34 5.18
N PHE A 116 10.14 8.33 4.29
CA PHE A 116 10.35 9.74 4.64
C PHE A 116 9.41 10.19 5.76
N ARG A 117 8.16 9.73 5.74
CA ARG A 117 7.19 10.04 6.80
C ARG A 117 7.56 9.40 8.13
N ASP A 118 8.07 8.17 8.15
CA ASP A 118 8.61 7.52 9.36
C ASP A 118 9.76 8.37 9.95
N PHE A 119 10.75 8.74 9.15
CA PHE A 119 11.85 9.57 9.63
C PHE A 119 11.41 10.97 10.06
N GLN A 120 10.41 11.54 9.40
CA GLN A 120 9.79 12.81 9.80
C GLN A 120 9.09 12.69 11.16
N CYS A 121 8.34 11.61 11.39
CA CYS A 121 7.70 11.35 12.68
C CYS A 121 8.74 11.18 13.80
N PHE A 122 9.91 10.61 13.52
CA PHE A 122 11.03 10.60 14.47
C PHE A 122 11.59 12.01 14.73
N SER A 123 11.77 12.82 13.68
CA SER A 123 12.38 14.15 13.80
C SER A 123 11.51 15.18 14.53
N TYR A 124 10.23 14.88 14.77
CA TYR A 124 9.36 15.73 15.59
C TYR A 124 9.73 15.70 17.09
N GLY A 125 10.37 14.63 17.57
CA GLY A 125 10.75 14.52 18.99
C GLY A 125 9.58 14.41 19.97
N ALA A 126 8.40 14.00 19.51
CA ALA A 126 7.18 13.78 20.30
C ALA A 126 7.27 12.46 21.09
N PHE A 127 8.24 12.32 21.98
CA PHE A 127 8.54 11.06 22.69
C PHE A 127 7.43 10.62 23.66
N ASP A 128 6.64 11.57 24.16
CA ASP A 128 5.50 11.31 25.05
C ASP A 128 4.14 11.28 24.31
N GLY A 129 4.16 11.42 22.98
CA GLY A 129 2.97 11.50 22.15
C GLY A 129 2.39 12.91 22.05
N GLU A 130 2.21 13.42 20.82
CA GLU A 130 1.69 14.76 20.56
C GLU A 130 0.80 14.78 19.31
N TYR A 131 -0.13 15.74 19.25
CA TYR A 131 -0.92 16.00 18.04
C TYR A 131 -0.17 16.95 17.11
N ILE A 132 0.32 16.42 15.99
CA ILE A 132 1.04 17.20 14.97
C ILE A 132 0.26 17.12 13.66
N ASN A 133 -0.13 18.28 13.13
CA ASN A 133 -1.06 18.39 12.00
C ASN A 133 -2.37 17.62 12.24
N HIS A 134 -2.94 17.74 13.46
CA HIS A 134 -4.19 17.09 13.87
C HIS A 134 -4.16 15.55 13.81
N LEU A 135 -2.96 14.95 13.83
CA LEU A 135 -2.77 13.50 13.94
C LEU A 135 -1.96 13.22 15.19
N TRP A 136 -2.38 12.24 15.97
CA TRP A 136 -1.60 11.76 17.11
C TRP A 136 -0.35 11.04 16.58
N VAL A 137 0.82 11.46 17.06
CA VAL A 137 2.13 10.93 16.65
C VAL A 137 2.98 10.71 17.89
N MET A 138 3.69 9.58 17.94
CA MET A 138 4.70 9.30 18.96
C MET A 138 6.03 8.99 18.29
N SER A 139 7.05 9.77 18.64
CA SER A 139 8.41 9.60 18.13
C SER A 139 9.15 8.52 18.93
N GLY A 140 9.85 7.62 18.24
CA GLY A 140 10.69 6.64 18.92
C GLY A 140 11.53 5.79 17.97
N PRO A 141 12.32 4.84 18.51
CA PRO A 141 13.19 3.98 17.72
C PRO A 141 12.42 3.15 16.68
N TRP A 142 11.13 2.87 16.91
CA TRP A 142 10.25 2.18 15.98
C TRP A 142 10.14 2.88 14.62
N ASN A 143 10.14 4.22 14.58
CA ASN A 143 10.10 4.97 13.33
C ASN A 143 11.36 4.72 12.49
N ILE A 144 12.53 4.73 13.13
CA ILE A 144 13.81 4.46 12.45
C ILE A 144 13.85 3.01 11.96
N MET A 145 13.48 2.06 12.82
CA MET A 145 13.45 0.64 12.48
C MET A 145 12.52 0.37 11.29
N ASN A 146 11.33 0.98 11.28
CA ASN A 146 10.38 0.82 10.19
C ASN A 146 10.84 1.52 8.91
N GLY A 147 11.47 2.69 9.01
CA GLY A 147 12.10 3.36 7.86
C GLY A 147 13.17 2.48 7.22
N ILE A 148 14.05 1.85 8.02
CA ILE A 148 15.05 0.90 7.52
C ILE A 148 14.39 -0.34 6.88
N ALA A 149 13.33 -0.88 7.50
CA ALA A 149 12.58 -1.99 6.94
C ALA A 149 11.98 -1.66 5.57
N GLY A 150 11.51 -0.43 5.36
CA GLY A 150 11.02 0.05 4.07
C GLY A 150 12.11 0.16 3.01
N LEU A 151 13.32 0.61 3.39
CA LEU A 151 14.48 0.62 2.49
C LEU A 151 14.89 -0.81 2.08
N LEU A 152 14.87 -1.76 3.02
CA LEU A 152 15.07 -3.18 2.69
C LEU A 152 13.99 -3.66 1.73
N ASN A 153 12.73 -3.31 1.96
CA ASN A 153 11.63 -3.67 1.09
C ASN A 153 11.87 -3.19 -0.37
N ILE A 154 12.30 -1.93 -0.54
CA ILE A 154 12.68 -1.37 -1.86
C ILE A 154 13.82 -2.17 -2.51
N VAL A 155 14.89 -2.45 -1.76
CA VAL A 155 16.05 -3.19 -2.28
C VAL A 155 15.67 -4.61 -2.69
N THR A 156 14.67 -5.20 -2.04
CA THR A 156 14.18 -6.54 -2.34
C THR A 156 13.18 -6.62 -3.51
N ILE A 157 12.82 -5.49 -4.14
CA ILE A 157 11.99 -5.49 -5.35
C ILE A 157 12.74 -6.17 -6.51
N CYS A 158 12.18 -7.25 -7.04
CA CYS A 158 12.78 -8.04 -8.11
C CYS A 158 11.81 -8.39 -9.24
N GLY A 159 12.34 -8.98 -10.32
CA GLY A 159 11.50 -9.48 -11.42
C GLY A 159 10.99 -8.38 -12.33
N TRP A 160 11.80 -7.34 -12.54
CA TRP A 160 11.40 -6.13 -13.27
C TRP A 160 10.98 -6.45 -14.71
N LEU A 161 11.60 -7.44 -15.35
CA LEU A 161 11.26 -7.88 -16.71
C LEU A 161 10.10 -8.89 -16.78
N GLY A 162 9.61 -9.38 -15.63
CA GLY A 162 8.53 -10.37 -15.55
C GLY A 162 7.12 -9.78 -15.63
N ILE A 163 7.00 -8.48 -15.92
CA ILE A 163 5.72 -7.77 -15.91
C ILE A 163 5.06 -7.85 -17.29
N TYR A 164 3.80 -8.28 -17.32
CA TYR A 164 3.02 -8.41 -18.56
C TYR A 164 1.53 -8.18 -18.32
N ALA A 165 0.77 -7.94 -19.39
CA ALA A 165 -0.69 -7.87 -19.30
C ALA A 165 -1.33 -9.26 -19.48
N SER A 166 -2.30 -9.62 -18.63
CA SER A 166 -3.00 -10.91 -18.70
C SER A 166 -3.75 -11.07 -20.03
N LYS A 167 -3.84 -12.31 -20.52
CA LYS A 167 -4.59 -12.63 -21.74
C LYS A 167 -6.06 -12.88 -21.37
N GLY A 168 -6.99 -12.16 -22.01
CA GLY A 168 -8.42 -12.37 -21.79
C GLY A 168 -9.28 -11.13 -22.00
N LYS A 169 -10.58 -11.25 -21.67
CA LYS A 169 -11.55 -10.14 -21.72
C LYS A 169 -11.21 -9.03 -20.70
N ARG A 170 -10.59 -9.39 -19.57
CA ARG A 170 -10.04 -8.46 -18.58
C ARG A 170 -8.52 -8.42 -18.74
N ARG A 171 -7.99 -7.23 -19.03
CA ARG A 171 -6.55 -6.97 -19.17
C ARG A 171 -6.07 -6.43 -17.82
N ASP A 172 -5.34 -7.25 -17.08
CA ASP A 172 -4.74 -6.88 -15.81
C ASP A 172 -3.21 -6.94 -15.89
N MET A 173 -2.53 -6.15 -15.07
CA MET A 173 -1.07 -6.17 -14.96
C MET A 173 -0.66 -7.29 -14.02
N MET A 174 0.15 -8.21 -14.54
CA MET A 174 0.67 -9.37 -13.83
C MET A 174 2.12 -9.12 -13.45
N TRP A 175 2.47 -9.48 -12.21
CA TRP A 175 3.84 -9.49 -11.73
C TRP A 175 4.13 -10.76 -10.92
N PRO A 176 4.58 -11.85 -11.57
CA PRO A 176 4.70 -13.17 -10.95
C PRO A 176 5.78 -13.29 -9.88
N ASP A 177 6.84 -12.50 -9.96
CA ASP A 177 7.95 -12.50 -8.98
C ASP A 177 7.58 -11.84 -7.65
N MET A 178 6.44 -11.15 -7.57
CA MET A 178 5.87 -10.66 -6.31
C MET A 178 5.17 -11.80 -5.58
N ILE A 179 5.98 -12.76 -5.12
CA ILE A 179 5.50 -13.93 -4.38
C ILE A 179 5.14 -13.60 -2.93
N TRP A 180 4.39 -14.51 -2.31
CA TRP A 180 3.83 -14.34 -0.97
C TRP A 180 4.82 -13.90 0.13
N PRO A 181 6.09 -14.33 0.19
CA PRO A 181 7.01 -13.85 1.22
C PRO A 181 7.29 -12.35 1.11
N TRP A 182 7.37 -11.83 -0.11
CA TRP A 182 7.56 -10.40 -0.33
C TRP A 182 6.28 -9.62 0.00
N ILE A 183 5.11 -10.15 -0.37
CA ILE A 183 3.81 -9.55 0.00
C ILE A 183 3.65 -9.44 1.53
N ILE A 184 3.97 -10.50 2.28
CA ILE A 184 3.86 -10.48 3.75
C ILE A 184 4.89 -9.51 4.35
N ALA A 185 6.13 -9.50 3.86
CA ALA A 185 7.15 -8.55 4.33
C ALA A 185 6.71 -7.10 4.10
N TYR A 186 6.12 -6.85 2.93
CA TYR A 186 5.50 -5.58 2.62
C TYR A 186 4.37 -5.26 3.58
N ASP A 187 3.41 -6.17 3.78
CA ASP A 187 2.22 -5.90 4.59
C ASP A 187 2.56 -5.65 6.06
N LEU A 188 3.54 -6.38 6.61
CA LEU A 188 4.04 -6.14 7.97
C LEU A 188 4.68 -4.75 8.11
N TRP A 189 5.52 -4.35 7.15
CA TRP A 189 6.08 -3.00 7.09
C TRP A 189 4.99 -1.93 6.86
N ASN A 190 4.03 -2.27 6.00
CA ASN A 190 2.77 -1.58 5.72
C ASN A 190 2.06 -1.13 6.99
N PHE A 191 1.72 -2.16 7.75
CA PHE A 191 1.02 -2.06 9.00
C PHE A 191 1.82 -1.27 10.04
N ALA A 192 3.10 -1.60 10.22
CA ALA A 192 3.99 -0.89 11.13
C ALA A 192 4.08 0.61 10.80
N TYR A 193 4.18 0.97 9.51
CA TYR A 193 4.15 2.36 9.06
C TYR A 193 2.85 3.05 9.48
N THR A 194 1.71 2.46 9.16
CA THR A 194 0.41 3.07 9.49
C THR A 194 0.21 3.19 11.00
N TYR A 195 0.62 2.17 11.76
CA TYR A 195 0.58 2.18 13.21
C TYR A 195 1.45 3.33 13.74
N ASN A 196 2.71 3.45 13.30
CA ASN A 196 3.65 4.45 13.80
C ASN A 196 3.32 5.90 13.40
N CYS A 197 2.84 6.13 12.16
CA CYS A 197 2.77 7.48 11.57
C CYS A 197 1.36 8.07 11.51
N ILE A 198 0.33 7.22 11.56
CA ILE A 198 -1.09 7.57 11.49
C ILE A 198 -1.90 6.65 12.40
N ALA A 199 -1.46 6.55 13.66
CA ALA A 199 -1.85 5.52 14.62
C ALA A 199 -3.36 5.32 14.70
N ASP A 200 -4.11 6.39 14.99
CA ASP A 200 -5.57 6.30 15.19
C ASP A 200 -6.35 6.00 13.90
N HIS A 201 -5.71 6.11 12.74
CA HIS A 201 -6.30 5.71 11.46
C HIS A 201 -5.89 4.28 11.06
N SER A 202 -4.90 3.68 11.74
CA SER A 202 -4.29 2.39 11.37
C SER A 202 -5.26 1.22 11.43
N PHE A 203 -6.36 1.31 12.18
CA PHE A 203 -7.38 0.27 12.20
C PHE A 203 -8.00 0.06 10.80
N TYR A 204 -8.24 1.14 10.06
CA TYR A 204 -8.74 1.08 8.70
C TYR A 204 -7.61 1.05 7.67
N CYS A 205 -6.68 2.00 7.73
CA CYS A 205 -5.63 2.12 6.70
C CYS A 205 -4.51 1.09 6.84
N GLY A 206 -4.33 0.51 8.03
CA GLY A 206 -3.33 -0.53 8.32
C GLY A 206 -3.90 -1.94 8.24
N LEU A 207 -5.14 -2.18 8.69
CA LEU A 207 -5.74 -3.53 8.62
C LEU A 207 -6.67 -3.69 7.42
N ALA A 208 -7.76 -2.91 7.34
CA ALA A 208 -8.78 -3.10 6.29
C ALA A 208 -8.19 -2.88 4.89
N LEU A 209 -7.42 -1.81 4.71
CA LEU A 209 -6.80 -1.50 3.43
C LEU A 209 -5.80 -2.58 2.99
N LEU A 210 -4.90 -3.04 3.88
CA LEU A 210 -3.94 -4.09 3.50
C LEU A 210 -4.64 -5.40 3.16
N LEU A 211 -5.63 -5.81 3.96
CA LEU A 211 -6.40 -7.01 3.67
C LEU A 211 -7.21 -6.89 2.36
N SER A 212 -7.67 -5.68 2.03
CA SER A 212 -8.43 -5.43 0.80
C SER A 212 -7.63 -5.70 -0.48
N CYS A 213 -6.29 -5.57 -0.47
CA CYS A 213 -5.45 -5.96 -1.60
C CYS A 213 -4.87 -7.36 -1.48
N THR A 214 -4.59 -7.82 -0.25
CA THR A 214 -3.93 -9.10 -0.01
C THR A 214 -4.89 -10.28 -0.18
N ILE A 215 -6.15 -10.17 0.26
CA ILE A 215 -7.15 -11.23 0.05
C ILE A 215 -7.40 -11.49 -1.44
N PRO A 216 -7.70 -10.48 -2.29
CA PRO A 216 -7.82 -10.68 -3.74
C PRO A 216 -6.58 -11.28 -4.40
N ALA A 217 -5.39 -10.86 -3.97
CA ALA A 217 -4.14 -11.35 -4.52
C ALA A 217 -3.90 -12.85 -4.26
N PHE A 218 -4.47 -13.41 -3.18
CA PHE A 218 -4.36 -14.83 -2.85
C PHE A 218 -5.55 -15.67 -3.30
N VAL A 219 -6.77 -15.10 -3.30
CA VAL A 219 -8.02 -15.83 -3.49
C VAL A 219 -8.65 -15.61 -4.87
N ILE A 220 -8.60 -14.40 -5.41
CA ILE A 220 -9.33 -14.04 -6.63
C ILE A 220 -8.47 -14.31 -7.86
N LYS A 221 -7.29 -13.68 -7.95
CA LYS A 221 -6.39 -13.86 -9.10
C LYS A 221 -4.96 -13.54 -8.71
N LYS A 222 -4.13 -14.58 -8.75
CA LYS A 222 -2.74 -14.54 -8.26
C LYS A 222 -1.87 -13.71 -9.17
N GLY A 223 -0.91 -12.97 -8.59
CA GLY A 223 0.07 -12.19 -9.34
C GLY A 223 -0.35 -10.75 -9.70
N MET A 224 -1.52 -10.29 -9.23
CA MET A 224 -1.99 -8.91 -9.44
C MET A 224 -1.92 -8.04 -8.18
N TRP A 225 -1.18 -8.49 -7.17
CA TRP A 225 -1.13 -7.81 -5.87
C TRP A 225 -0.85 -6.31 -5.99
N LEU A 226 0.09 -5.91 -6.85
CA LEU A 226 0.44 -4.49 -7.01
C LEU A 226 -0.72 -3.66 -7.61
N GLN A 227 -1.45 -4.22 -8.57
CA GLN A 227 -2.60 -3.54 -9.15
C GLN A 227 -3.72 -3.39 -8.12
N HIS A 228 -4.04 -4.48 -7.40
CA HIS A 228 -5.02 -4.46 -6.31
C HIS A 228 -4.67 -3.41 -5.26
N ARG A 229 -3.41 -3.42 -4.82
CA ARG A 229 -2.87 -2.47 -3.86
C ARG A 229 -3.04 -1.03 -4.31
N ALA A 230 -2.59 -0.69 -5.51
CA ALA A 230 -2.64 0.70 -5.97
C ALA A 230 -4.08 1.20 -6.06
N GLN A 231 -4.99 0.34 -6.54
CA GLN A 231 -6.41 0.68 -6.65
C GLN A 231 -7.08 0.84 -5.29
N THR A 232 -6.91 -0.11 -4.36
CA THR A 232 -7.50 0.00 -3.03
C THR A 232 -6.90 1.17 -2.24
N LEU A 233 -5.59 1.42 -2.37
CA LEU A 233 -4.95 2.60 -1.78
C LEU A 233 -5.53 3.89 -2.37
N GLY A 234 -5.63 3.99 -3.69
CA GLY A 234 -6.22 5.16 -4.36
C GLY A 234 -7.67 5.40 -3.93
N PHE A 235 -8.49 4.35 -3.85
CA PHE A 235 -9.87 4.48 -3.36
C PHE A 235 -9.93 4.92 -1.90
N TRP A 236 -9.08 4.36 -1.04
CA TRP A 236 -9.01 4.73 0.36
C TRP A 236 -8.60 6.19 0.56
N THR A 237 -7.55 6.65 -0.12
CA THR A 237 -7.09 8.02 0.05
C THR A 237 -8.05 9.03 -0.57
N MET A 238 -8.69 8.72 -1.71
CA MET A 238 -9.78 9.53 -2.25
C MET A 238 -10.96 9.61 -1.28
N PHE A 239 -11.32 8.50 -0.64
CA PHE A 239 -12.40 8.46 0.35
C PHE A 239 -12.07 9.33 1.56
N ILE A 240 -10.89 9.16 2.17
CA ILE A 240 -10.47 9.95 3.35
C ILE A 240 -10.29 11.43 3.01
N MET A 241 -9.84 11.79 1.80
CA MET A 241 -9.79 13.19 1.40
C MET A 241 -11.18 13.81 1.19
N THR A 242 -12.17 13.00 0.81
CA THR A 242 -13.56 13.45 0.58
C THR A 242 -14.36 13.51 1.88
N PHE A 243 -14.14 12.55 2.78
CA PHE A 243 -14.80 12.40 4.07
C PHE A 243 -13.77 12.35 5.20
N PRO A 244 -13.08 13.46 5.48
CA PRO A 244 -11.94 13.48 6.39
C PRO A 244 -12.32 13.19 7.86
N SER A 245 -13.56 13.46 8.24
CA SER A 245 -14.11 13.14 9.55
C SER A 245 -14.32 11.64 9.78
N PHE A 246 -14.17 10.79 8.77
CA PHE A 246 -14.52 9.37 8.89
C PHE A 246 -13.70 8.65 9.97
N ALA A 247 -12.38 8.68 9.87
CA ALA A 247 -11.48 7.97 10.79
C ALA A 247 -11.27 8.73 12.11
N ASP A 248 -11.56 10.03 12.14
CA ASP A 248 -11.36 10.90 13.30
C ASP A 248 -12.60 11.03 14.20
N ARG A 249 -13.80 11.19 13.61
CA ARG A 249 -15.04 11.51 14.35
C ARG A 249 -16.17 10.52 14.15
N ILE A 250 -16.36 10.02 12.93
CA ILE A 250 -17.53 9.18 12.59
C ILE A 250 -17.35 7.76 13.14
N ALA A 251 -16.16 7.19 12.95
CA ALA A 251 -15.85 5.84 13.38
C ALA A 251 -14.41 5.73 13.91
N PRO A 252 -14.04 6.48 14.96
CA PRO A 252 -12.70 6.41 15.51
C PRO A 252 -12.46 5.07 16.21
N VAL A 253 -11.31 4.46 15.93
CA VAL A 253 -10.81 3.30 16.68
C VAL A 253 -9.37 3.59 17.04
N ALA A 254 -9.19 4.18 18.22
CA ALA A 254 -7.89 4.61 18.71
C ALA A 254 -6.97 3.41 18.94
N THR A 255 -5.67 3.67 18.75
CA THR A 255 -4.65 2.72 19.18
C THR A 255 -4.44 2.81 20.68
N THR A 256 -3.84 1.79 21.29
CA THR A 256 -3.53 1.82 22.74
C THR A 256 -2.41 2.81 23.11
N HIS A 257 -1.85 3.51 22.12
CA HIS A 257 -0.72 4.43 22.26
C HIS A 257 0.46 3.84 23.05
N ASN A 258 0.62 2.51 23.03
CA ASN A 258 1.60 1.82 23.86
C ASN A 258 2.98 1.77 23.17
N PRO A 259 4.02 2.44 23.70
CA PRO A 259 5.37 2.45 23.12
C PRO A 259 5.98 1.06 22.94
N THR A 260 5.63 0.13 23.83
CA THR A 260 6.07 -1.27 23.74
C THR A 260 5.51 -1.93 22.48
N MET A 261 4.25 -1.63 22.14
CA MET A 261 3.61 -2.19 20.95
C MET A 261 4.14 -1.56 19.66
N PHE A 262 4.39 -0.23 19.65
CA PHE A 262 5.08 0.42 18.52
C PHE A 262 6.43 -0.24 18.24
N PHE A 263 7.20 -0.52 19.30
CA PHE A 263 8.48 -1.22 19.20
C PHE A 263 8.32 -2.64 18.66
N ILE A 264 7.44 -3.47 19.26
CA ILE A 264 7.25 -4.87 18.86
C ILE A 264 6.82 -4.97 17.39
N VAL A 265 5.83 -4.17 16.97
CA VAL A 265 5.32 -4.19 15.60
C VAL A 265 6.43 -3.82 14.60
N SER A 266 7.19 -2.76 14.89
CA SER A 266 8.28 -2.33 14.01
C SER A 266 9.48 -3.27 14.03
N PHE A 267 9.76 -3.91 15.16
CA PHE A 267 10.79 -4.95 15.27
C PHE A 267 10.45 -6.17 14.42
N LEU A 268 9.21 -6.65 14.48
CA LEU A 268 8.75 -7.78 13.67
C LEU A 268 8.81 -7.45 12.17
N ALA A 269 8.39 -6.24 11.79
CA ALA A 269 8.49 -5.76 10.41
C ALA A 269 9.95 -5.76 9.91
N LEU A 270 10.87 -5.20 10.70
CA LEU A 270 12.30 -5.17 10.36
C LEU A 270 12.92 -6.57 10.31
N ALA A 271 12.67 -7.41 11.30
CA ALA A 271 13.20 -8.76 11.36
C ALA A 271 12.74 -9.60 10.15
N PHE A 272 11.46 -9.51 9.79
CA PHE A 272 10.92 -10.23 8.64
C PHE A 272 11.50 -9.73 7.31
N ASN A 273 11.60 -8.40 7.12
CA ASN A 273 12.21 -7.82 5.93
C ASN A 273 13.71 -8.19 5.82
N LEU A 274 14.43 -8.25 6.95
CA LEU A 274 15.82 -8.70 6.98
C LEU A 274 15.95 -10.17 6.57
N VAL A 275 15.10 -11.05 7.11
CA VAL A 275 15.09 -12.48 6.75
C VAL A 275 14.81 -12.65 5.25
N LEU A 276 13.83 -11.92 4.71
CA LEU A 276 13.51 -11.93 3.28
C LEU A 276 14.71 -11.47 2.45
N ALA A 277 15.34 -10.35 2.83
CA ALA A 277 16.50 -9.82 2.13
C ALA A 277 17.65 -10.85 2.13
N VAL A 278 17.99 -11.43 3.28
CA VAL A 278 19.03 -12.46 3.39
C VAL A 278 18.71 -13.67 2.51
N TYR A 279 17.45 -14.13 2.52
CA TYR A 279 17.01 -15.24 1.68
C TYR A 279 17.16 -14.92 0.18
N GLN A 280 16.71 -13.74 -0.24
CA GLN A 280 16.76 -13.31 -1.62
C GLN A 280 18.21 -13.12 -2.11
N PHE A 281 19.06 -12.46 -1.33
CA PHE A 281 20.48 -12.29 -1.65
C PHE A 281 21.23 -13.62 -1.72
N ARG A 282 20.92 -14.57 -0.82
CA ARG A 282 21.48 -15.93 -0.91
C ARG A 282 21.06 -16.63 -2.19
N LYS A 283 19.79 -16.49 -2.60
CA LYS A 283 19.29 -17.09 -3.84
C LYS A 283 19.93 -16.46 -5.08
N ILE A 284 20.02 -15.13 -5.11
CA ILE A 284 20.73 -14.36 -6.14
C ILE A 284 22.17 -14.87 -6.29
N LYS A 285 22.91 -14.96 -5.17
CA LYS A 285 24.31 -15.38 -5.18
C LYS A 285 24.48 -16.84 -5.60
N LYS A 286 23.64 -17.75 -5.09
CA LYS A 286 23.72 -19.18 -5.39
C LYS A 286 23.42 -19.46 -6.86
N ASN A 287 22.40 -18.80 -7.41
CA ASN A 287 21.91 -19.06 -8.77
C ASN A 287 22.50 -18.08 -9.81
N LYS A 288 23.35 -17.14 -9.39
CA LYS A 288 23.96 -16.08 -10.23
C LYS A 288 22.93 -15.28 -11.04
N LEU A 289 21.79 -14.98 -10.42
CA LEU A 289 20.68 -14.26 -11.06
C LEU A 289 20.89 -12.75 -10.93
N ASN A 290 20.45 -11.98 -11.93
CA ASN A 290 20.40 -10.53 -11.87
C ASN A 290 18.95 -10.08 -11.62
N PRO A 291 18.59 -9.49 -10.47
CA PRO A 291 17.20 -9.08 -10.16
C PRO A 291 16.56 -8.12 -11.17
N LEU A 292 17.37 -7.39 -11.94
CA LEU A 292 16.92 -6.45 -12.97
C LEU A 292 16.69 -7.11 -14.33
N LYS A 293 17.22 -8.32 -14.56
CA LYS A 293 17.16 -9.02 -15.85
C LYS A 293 16.50 -10.40 -15.76
N ASP A 294 16.66 -11.06 -14.63
CA ASP A 294 16.24 -12.43 -14.39
C ASP A 294 15.10 -12.45 -13.37
N GLU A 295 14.24 -13.44 -13.54
CA GLU A 295 13.14 -13.69 -12.62
C GLU A 295 13.61 -14.64 -11.51
N LEU A 296 13.46 -14.20 -10.26
CA LEU A 296 14.12 -14.83 -9.12
C LEU A 296 13.42 -16.10 -8.63
N TYR A 297 12.11 -16.20 -8.87
CA TYR A 297 11.26 -17.21 -8.24
C TYR A 297 10.62 -18.19 -9.22
N LYS A 298 11.11 -18.28 -10.46
CA LYS A 298 10.66 -19.22 -11.50
C LYS A 298 10.52 -20.67 -11.06
N ASP A 299 11.39 -21.11 -10.17
CA ASP A 299 11.46 -22.45 -9.59
C ASP A 299 10.40 -22.70 -8.50
N THR A 300 9.71 -21.65 -8.03
CA THR A 300 8.73 -21.77 -6.94
C THR A 300 7.33 -22.07 -7.45
N LYS A 301 6.58 -22.88 -6.68
CA LYS A 301 5.16 -23.17 -6.96
C LYS A 301 4.31 -21.90 -7.03
N ALA A 302 4.64 -20.89 -6.23
CA ALA A 302 3.93 -19.61 -6.21
C ALA A 302 4.03 -18.92 -7.57
N TYR A 303 5.24 -18.76 -8.11
CA TYR A 303 5.44 -18.20 -9.45
C TYR A 303 4.75 -19.03 -10.53
N GLN A 304 4.93 -20.36 -10.51
CA GLN A 304 4.35 -21.25 -11.52
C GLN A 304 2.82 -21.20 -11.52
N SER A 305 2.19 -21.06 -10.34
CA SER A 305 0.74 -20.92 -10.25
C SER A 305 0.21 -19.64 -10.92
N VAL A 306 0.94 -18.53 -10.81
CA VAL A 306 0.59 -17.27 -11.48
C VAL A 306 0.62 -17.45 -13.01
N ILE A 307 1.65 -18.11 -13.52
CA ILE A 307 1.79 -18.35 -14.97
C ILE A 307 0.76 -19.36 -15.49
N SER A 308 0.42 -20.41 -14.72
CA SER A 308 -0.55 -21.41 -15.16
C SER A 308 -2.00 -20.90 -15.18
N GLU A 309 -2.32 -19.93 -14.32
CA GLU A 309 -3.68 -19.39 -14.19
C GLU A 309 -3.98 -18.22 -15.16
N ASN A 310 -2.98 -17.72 -15.92
CA ASN A 310 -3.08 -16.46 -16.70
C ASN A 310 -2.39 -16.48 -18.07
#